data_AF-A0A151UBV3-F1
#
_entry.id   AF-A0A151UBV3-F1
#
_cell.length_a   1.000
_cell.length_b   1.000
_cell.length_c   1.000
_cell.angle_alpha   90.00
_cell.angle_beta   90.00
_cell.angle_gamma   90.00
#
_symmetry.space_group_name_H-M   'P 1'
#
loop_
_entity.id
_entity.type
_entity.pdbx_description
1 polymer ?
#
loop_
_entity_poly.entity_id
_entity_poly.type
_entity_poly.pdbx_seq_one_letter_code
_entity_poly.pdbx_strand_id
1 'polypeptide(L)' 'MDILDPFPLAKGQSKFLLVAIDYFTKWIEAEPLATITVGMVQKFLWKNIITRFGM' A
#
# COMPACT_ATOMS: atom_id res chain seq x y z
N MET A 1 7.86 -3.98 -2.06
CA MET A 1 7.03 -2.81 -1.70
C MET A 1 7.70 -1.61 -2.31
N ASP A 2 6.93 -0.79 -2.99
CA ASP A 2 7.39 0.43 -3.64
C ASP A 2 6.38 1.54 -3.40
N ILE A 3 6.85 2.78 -3.40
CA ILE A 3 5.99 3.96 -3.24
C ILE A 3 6.16 4.80 -4.48
N LEU A 4 5.07 4.95 -5.22
CA LEU A 4 5.07 5.81 -6.40
C LEU A 4 4.95 7.27 -5.97
N ASP A 5 5.69 8.10 -6.71
CA ASP A 5 5.79 9.54 -6.55
C ASP A 5 4.43 10.26 -6.49
N PRO A 6 4.39 11.51 -5.98
CA PRO A 6 3.15 12.23 -5.79
C PRO A 6 2.36 12.39 -7.10
N PHE A 7 1.22 11.70 -7.18
CA PHE A 7 0.23 11.90 -8.23
C PHE A 7 -0.52 13.22 -8.02
N PRO A 8 -1.15 13.75 -9.08
CA PRO A 8 -2.14 14.80 -8.94
C PRO A 8 -3.16 14.42 -7.87
N LEU A 9 -3.50 15.38 -7.00
CA LEU A 9 -4.38 15.18 -5.86
C LEU A 9 -5.67 14.46 -6.27
N ALA A 10 -5.84 13.22 -5.79
CA ALA A 10 -7.06 12.46 -5.98
C ALA A 10 -8.10 12.81 -4.90
N LYS A 11 -9.31 12.26 -5.03
CA LYS A 11 -10.35 12.34 -3.98
C LYS A 11 -9.76 11.92 -2.62
N GLY A 12 -10.01 12.71 -1.58
CA GLY A 12 -9.49 12.44 -0.24
C GLY A 12 -8.05 12.91 0.01
N GLN A 13 -7.49 13.76 -0.85
CA GLN A 13 -6.11 14.26 -0.75
C GLN A 13 -5.03 13.16 -0.86
N SER A 14 -5.40 11.99 -1.40
CA SER A 14 -4.46 10.92 -1.69
C SER A 14 -3.54 11.34 -2.84
N LYS A 15 -2.23 11.34 -2.56
CA LYS A 15 -1.17 11.76 -3.50
C LYS A 15 -0.20 10.62 -3.77
N PHE A 16 -0.09 9.66 -2.87
CA PHE A 16 0.88 8.58 -2.97
C PHE A 16 0.16 7.27 -3.29
N LEU A 17 0.84 6.38 -3.98
CA LEU A 17 0.36 5.01 -4.18
C LEU A 17 1.38 4.05 -3.55
N LEU A 18 0.94 3.32 -2.52
CA LEU A 18 1.73 2.23 -1.96
C LEU A 18 1.44 0.97 -2.75
N VAL A 19 2.47 0.36 -3.33
CA VAL A 19 2.36 -0.85 -4.12
C VAL A 19 3.17 -1.96 -3.47
N ALA A 20 2.57 -3.11 -3.26
CA ALA A 20 3.25 -4.32 -2.84
C ALA A 20 3.00 -5.43 -3.85
N ILE A 21 4.06 -6.16 -4.17
CA ILE A 21 3.98 -7.38 -4.96
C ILE A 21 4.19 -8.51 -3.97
N ASP A 22 3.19 -9.37 -3.84
CA ASP A 22 3.38 -10.63 -3.15
C ASP A 22 4.27 -11.53 -3.99
N TYR A 23 5.42 -11.92 -3.45
CA TYR A 23 6.38 -12.77 -4.16
C TYR A 23 5.85 -14.19 -4.38
N PHE A 24 4.98 -14.69 -3.50
CA PHE A 24 4.45 -16.05 -3.59
C PHE A 24 3.39 -16.16 -4.68
N THR A 25 2.37 -15.32 -4.63
CA THR A 25 1.27 -15.37 -5.62
C THR A 25 1.53 -14.52 -6.85
N LYS A 26 2.61 -13.72 -6.87
CA LYS A 26 2.88 -12.68 -7.88
C LYS A 26 1.75 -11.66 -8.00
N TRP A 27 0.89 -11.55 -6.99
CA TRP A 27 -0.22 -10.63 -6.99
C TRP A 27 0.23 -9.22 -6.61
N ILE A 28 -0.42 -8.21 -7.17
CA ILE A 28 -0.11 -6.81 -6.94
C ILE A 28 -1.23 -6.21 -6.09
N GLU A 29 -0.89 -5.72 -4.90
CA GLU A 29 -1.76 -4.91 -4.06
C GLU A 29 -1.32 -3.45 -4.11
N ALA A 30 -2.26 -2.54 -4.37
CA ALA A 30 -2.00 -1.10 -4.40
C ALA A 30 -3.04 -0.35 -3.56
N GLU A 31 -2.60 0.57 -2.70
CA GLU A 31 -3.49 1.41 -1.88
C GLU A 31 -3.10 2.89 -1.97
N PRO A 32 -4.06 3.79 -2.25
CA PRO A 32 -3.80 5.23 -2.30
C PRO A 32 -3.69 5.82 -0.89
N LEU A 33 -2.66 6.64 -0.66
CA LEU A 33 -2.35 7.27 0.62
C LEU A 33 -2.29 8.80 0.50
N ALA A 34 -2.88 9.50 1.47
CA ALA A 34 -2.78 10.95 1.60
C ALA A 34 -1.44 11.39 2.19
N THR A 35 -0.84 10.57 3.04
CA THR A 35 0.48 10.81 3.64
C THR A 35 1.18 9.49 3.87
N ILE A 36 2.47 9.42 3.57
CA ILE A 36 3.29 8.26 3.86
C ILE A 36 3.67 8.31 5.34
N THR A 37 3.00 7.51 6.15
CA THR A 37 3.32 7.34 7.57
C THR A 37 3.54 5.86 7.87
N VAL A 38 4.39 5.58 8.87
CA VAL A 38 4.71 4.19 9.27
C VAL A 38 3.44 3.43 9.65
N GLY A 39 2.50 4.07 10.35
CA GLY A 39 1.23 3.45 10.74
C GLY A 39 0.36 3.04 9.56
N MET A 40 0.33 3.81 8.47
CA MET A 40 -0.42 3.44 7.26
C MET A 40 0.23 2.27 6.52
N VAL A 41 1.56 2.24 6.44
CA VAL A 41 2.30 1.10 5.85
C VAL A 41 2.09 -0.16 6.67
N GLN A 42 2.15 -0.08 8.00
CA GLN A 42 1.84 -1.22 8.88
C GLN A 42 0.41 -1.70 8.66
N LYS A 43 -0.58 -0.80 8.63
CA LYS A 43 -1.98 -1.16 8.39
C LYS A 43 -2.18 -1.87 7.05
N PHE A 44 -1.53 -1.38 6.00
CA PHE A 44 -1.54 -1.99 4.68
C PHE A 44 -0.97 -3.42 4.72
N LEU A 45 0.20 -3.61 5.34
CA LEU A 45 0.86 -4.92 5.46
C LEU A 45 0.02 -5.91 6.26
N TRP A 46 -0.55 -5.47 7.39
CA TRP A 46 -1.42 -6.29 8.21
C TRP A 46 -2.66 -6.74 7.44
N LYS A 47 -3.29 -5.83 6.71
CA LYS A 47 -4.55 -6.08 5.99
C LYS A 47 -4.39 -6.93 4.72
N ASN A 48 -3.26 -6.78 4.02
CA ASN A 48 -3.09 -7.37 2.69
C ASN A 48 -2.11 -8.56 2.68
N ILE A 49 -1.13 -8.59 3.59
CA ILE A 49 -0.14 -9.66 3.66
C ILE A 49 -0.42 -10.59 4.84
N ILE A 50 -0.43 -10.08 6.07
CA ILE A 50 -0.52 -10.96 7.26
C ILE A 50 -1.88 -11.66 7.36
N THR A 51 -2.99 -10.95 7.26
CA THR A 51 -4.33 -11.57 7.30
C THR A 51 -4.58 -12.57 6.18
N ARG A 52 -3.92 -12.43 5.04
CA ARG A 52 -4.11 -13.30 3.86
C ARG A 52 -3.26 -14.57 3.94
N PHE A 53 -2.03 -14.45 4.44
CA PHE A 53 -1.07 -15.56 4.46
C PHE A 53 -0.82 -16.15 5.86
N GLY A 54 -1.32 -15.52 6.92
CA GLY A 54 -1.20 -16.00 8.30
C GLY A 54 0.22 -16.01 8.85
N MET A 55 1.09 -15.11 8.39
CA MET A 55 2.46 -14.93 8.92
C MET A 55 2.48 -14.37 10.34
#